data_AF-A0A0C2CAI9-F1
#
_entry.id   AF-A0A0C2CAI9-F1
#
_cell.length_a   1.000
_cell.length_b   1.000
_cell.length_c   1.000
_cell.angle_alpha   90.00
_cell.angle_beta   90.00
_cell.angle_gamma   90.00
#
_symmetry.space_group_name_H-M   'P 1'
#
loop_
_entity.id
_entity.type
_entity.pdbx_description
1 polymer ?
#
loop_
_entity_poly.entity_id
_entity_poly.type
_entity_poly.pdbx_seq_one_letter_code
_entity_poly.pdbx_strand_id
1 'polypeptide(L)'
;MKEGCENEQPFAREEVIPSITFQPEESRTMKSVVYAADERLRANVAPKRWPLLDFRVVRKNQPQIFCGQAVTLTVDVENIGQELVTGLCIATDGVDCVGAETLDGRGGRIALTPSYAPTCSAVRTFNIGNVSIPIGEQMR
;
A
#
# COMPACT_ATOMS: atom_id res chain seq x y z
N MET A 1 -32.59 10.46 -84.02
CA MET A 1 -31.22 10.39 -84.58
C MET A 1 -30.25 10.82 -83.48
N LYS A 2 -29.16 10.07 -83.29
CA LYS A 2 -27.93 10.51 -82.59
C LYS A 2 -27.43 11.83 -83.23
N GLU A 3 -26.64 12.70 -82.62
CA GLU A 3 -25.30 12.49 -82.06
C GLU A 3 -24.68 13.85 -81.69
N GLY A 4 -23.68 13.87 -80.80
CA GLY A 4 -22.61 14.88 -80.74
C GLY A 4 -22.92 16.16 -79.94
N CYS A 5 -21.96 16.86 -79.36
CA CYS A 5 -20.53 16.65 -79.18
C CYS A 5 -20.08 17.69 -78.14
N GLU A 6 -19.06 17.35 -77.36
CA GLU A 6 -18.39 18.18 -76.37
C GLU A 6 -17.77 19.44 -77.03
N ASN A 7 -17.71 20.57 -76.30
CA ASN A 7 -16.41 21.23 -76.04
C ASN A 7 -16.52 22.50 -75.19
N GLU A 8 -15.41 22.66 -74.47
CA GLU A 8 -14.99 23.65 -73.49
C GLU A 8 -14.92 25.09 -74.01
N GLN A 9 -15.04 26.09 -73.12
CA GLN A 9 -13.90 26.89 -72.62
C GLN A 9 -14.36 28.08 -71.75
N PRO A 10 -13.46 28.64 -70.91
CA PRO A 10 -13.78 29.31 -69.65
C PRO A 10 -13.57 30.84 -69.69
N PHE A 11 -13.86 31.52 -68.58
CA PHE A 11 -13.02 32.53 -67.89
C PHE A 11 -13.82 33.66 -67.20
N ALA A 12 -13.27 34.06 -66.05
CA ALA A 12 -13.44 35.31 -65.31
C ALA A 12 -14.70 35.49 -64.44
N ARG A 13 -14.56 35.15 -63.15
CA ARG A 13 -15.28 35.85 -62.07
C ARG A 13 -14.24 36.32 -61.05
N GLU A 14 -14.15 37.63 -60.86
CA GLU A 14 -13.34 38.29 -59.83
C GLU A 14 -13.79 37.84 -58.43
N GLU A 15 -12.85 37.38 -57.62
CA GLU A 15 -13.06 37.07 -56.20
C GLU A 15 -13.03 38.37 -55.39
N VAL A 16 -14.20 38.79 -54.90
CA VAL A 16 -14.31 39.84 -53.88
C VAL A 16 -14.06 39.19 -52.51
N ILE A 17 -12.89 39.44 -51.92
CA ILE A 17 -12.56 38.98 -50.56
C ILE A 17 -13.17 39.98 -49.55
N PRO A 18 -14.15 39.61 -48.71
CA PRO A 18 -14.65 40.51 -47.68
C PRO A 18 -13.62 40.65 -46.54
N SER A 19 -13.21 41.90 -46.26
CA SER A 19 -12.33 42.23 -45.13
C SER A 19 -13.10 42.18 -43.80
N ILE A 20 -12.74 41.23 -42.94
CA ILE A 20 -13.30 41.13 -41.59
C ILE A 20 -12.59 42.14 -40.70
N THR A 21 -13.32 43.16 -40.24
CA THR A 21 -12.82 44.13 -39.26
C THR A 21 -13.08 43.59 -37.85
N PHE A 22 -12.02 43.30 -37.10
CA PHE A 22 -12.13 42.86 -35.71
C PHE A 22 -12.38 44.06 -34.79
N GLN A 23 -13.51 44.06 -34.07
CA GLN A 23 -13.71 44.97 -32.94
C GLN A 23 -13.02 44.39 -31.70
N PRO A 24 -12.40 45.22 -30.83
CA PRO A 24 -11.77 44.72 -29.62
C PRO A 24 -12.86 44.31 -28.62
N GLU A 25 -13.05 43.00 -28.43
CA GLU A 25 -13.89 42.50 -27.33
C GLU A 25 -13.23 42.80 -25.98
N GLU A 26 -14.03 43.37 -25.08
CA GLU A 26 -13.68 43.70 -23.70
C GLU A 26 -13.10 42.48 -22.98
N SER A 27 -12.02 42.70 -22.24
CA SER A 27 -11.26 41.68 -21.52
C SER A 27 -12.15 40.85 -20.60
N ARG A 28 -12.57 39.66 -21.05
CA ARG A 28 -13.15 38.66 -20.17
C ARG A 28 -12.04 38.08 -19.29
N THR A 29 -11.91 38.59 -18.07
CA THR A 29 -11.10 37.96 -17.03
C THR A 29 -11.69 36.59 -16.72
N MET A 30 -11.04 35.52 -17.20
CA MET A 30 -11.36 34.15 -16.82
C MET A 30 -11.23 33.99 -15.30
N LYS A 31 -12.37 33.88 -14.61
CA LYS A 31 -12.40 33.44 -13.21
C LYS A 31 -12.18 31.93 -13.20
N SER A 32 -11.01 31.48 -12.76
CA SER A 32 -10.77 30.05 -12.56
C SER A 32 -11.70 29.56 -11.45
N VAL A 33 -12.57 28.61 -11.79
CA VAL A 33 -13.39 27.90 -10.81
C VAL A 33 -12.57 26.70 -10.37
N VAL A 34 -12.19 26.66 -9.10
CA VAL A 34 -11.52 25.50 -8.50
C VAL A 34 -12.61 24.50 -8.12
N TYR A 35 -12.71 23.40 -8.86
CA TYR A 35 -13.83 22.44 -8.75
C TYR A 35 -13.71 21.43 -7.60
N ALA A 36 -12.57 21.34 -6.91
CA ALA A 36 -12.41 20.50 -5.71
C ALA A 36 -11.18 20.93 -4.90
N ALA A 37 -11.24 20.74 -3.58
CA ALA A 37 -10.04 20.78 -2.75
C ALA A 37 -9.12 19.62 -3.17
N ASP A 38 -7.85 19.91 -3.40
CA ASP A 38 -6.84 18.91 -3.75
C ASP A 38 -6.51 18.06 -2.52
N GLU A 39 -7.31 17.03 -2.25
CA GLU A 39 -7.11 16.06 -1.16
C GLU A 39 -6.06 15.00 -1.52
N ARG A 40 -4.96 15.42 -2.16
CA ARG A 40 -3.84 14.51 -2.43
C ARG A 40 -3.31 13.97 -1.12
N LEU A 41 -3.42 12.65 -0.95
CA LEU A 41 -2.81 11.89 0.14
C LEU A 41 -1.33 12.28 0.25
N ARG A 42 -0.97 12.90 1.38
CA ARG A 42 0.43 13.20 1.72
C ARG A 42 1.01 12.03 2.48
N ALA A 43 1.93 11.30 1.87
CA ALA A 43 2.73 10.30 2.55
C ALA A 43 4.06 10.92 2.98
N ASN A 44 4.38 10.84 4.27
CA ASN A 44 5.71 11.16 4.79
C ASN A 44 6.52 9.87 4.84
N VAL A 45 7.57 9.78 4.01
CA VAL A 45 8.54 8.68 4.09
C VAL A 45 9.54 9.03 5.18
N ALA A 46 9.76 8.11 6.12
CA ALA A 46 10.78 8.31 7.13
C ALA A 46 12.17 8.43 6.45
N PRO A 47 12.99 9.44 6.79
CA PRO A 47 14.30 9.63 6.16
C PRO A 47 15.32 8.56 6.58
N LYS A 48 15.12 7.97 7.76
CA LYS A 48 15.92 6.85 8.25
C LYS A 48 15.31 5.55 7.75
N ARG A 49 16.15 4.55 7.45
CA ARG A 49 15.71 3.18 7.20
C ARG A 49 15.07 2.63 8.48
N TRP A 50 14.10 1.74 8.34
CA TRP A 50 13.43 1.10 9.47
C TRP A 50 13.58 -0.42 9.35
N PRO A 51 13.67 -1.13 10.49
CA PRO A 51 13.44 -2.57 10.47
C PRO A 51 12.01 -2.81 9.96
N LEU A 52 11.88 -3.68 8.97
CA LEU A 52 10.59 -4.06 8.42
C LEU A 52 10.49 -5.57 8.48
N LEU A 53 9.44 -6.04 9.15
CA LEU A 53 9.19 -7.47 9.32
C LEU A 53 7.99 -7.86 8.48
N ASP A 54 8.16 -8.95 7.74
CA ASP A 54 7.05 -9.72 7.20
C ASP A 54 6.82 -10.94 8.10
N PHE A 55 5.58 -11.42 8.16
CA PHE A 55 5.26 -12.59 8.95
C PHE A 55 4.25 -13.48 8.23
N ARG A 56 4.43 -14.79 8.40
CA ARG A 56 3.57 -15.79 7.78
C ARG A 56 3.17 -16.84 8.79
N VAL A 57 1.86 -17.06 8.92
CA VAL A 57 1.32 -18.15 9.72
C VAL A 57 1.44 -19.46 8.95
N VAL A 58 2.30 -20.36 9.42
CA VAL A 58 2.49 -21.69 8.86
C VAL A 58 1.47 -22.65 9.47
N ARG A 59 0.52 -23.11 8.64
CA ARG A 59 -0.47 -24.13 9.03
C ARG A 59 -0.04 -25.48 8.46
N LYS A 60 0.71 -26.27 9.24
CA LYS A 60 1.01 -27.67 8.87
C LYS A 60 -0.07 -28.58 9.45
N ASN A 61 -0.75 -29.35 8.60
CA ASN A 61 -1.68 -30.43 8.97
C ASN A 61 -2.67 -30.07 10.10
N GLN A 62 -3.44 -28.98 9.97
CA GLN A 62 -4.49 -28.72 10.94
C GLN A 62 -5.72 -29.61 10.66
N PRO A 63 -6.19 -30.40 11.64
CA PRO A 63 -7.53 -30.97 11.58
C PRO A 63 -8.58 -29.85 11.59
N GLN A 64 -9.84 -30.16 11.22
CA GLN A 64 -10.95 -29.20 11.37
C GLN A 64 -10.95 -28.66 12.81
N ILE A 65 -10.80 -27.33 12.94
CA ILE A 65 -10.82 -26.64 14.22
C ILE A 65 -12.28 -26.48 14.63
N PHE A 66 -12.62 -26.93 15.83
CA PHE A 66 -13.94 -26.74 16.42
C PHE A 66 -13.94 -25.59 17.42
N CYS A 67 -15.13 -25.06 17.71
CA CYS A 67 -15.29 -24.01 18.71
C CYS A 67 -14.78 -24.48 20.08
N GLY A 68 -14.02 -23.63 20.77
CA GLY A 68 -13.49 -23.91 22.11
C GLY A 68 -12.19 -24.73 22.16
N GLN A 69 -11.60 -25.09 21.01
CA GLN A 69 -10.31 -25.77 20.97
C GLN A 69 -9.15 -24.77 20.96
N ALA A 70 -8.13 -25.04 21.78
CA ALA A 70 -6.85 -24.33 21.69
C ALA A 70 -6.09 -24.77 20.44
N VAL A 71 -5.56 -23.80 19.69
CA VAL A 71 -4.83 -24.03 18.45
C VAL A 71 -3.43 -23.46 18.56
N THR A 72 -2.43 -24.27 18.25
CA THR A 72 -1.05 -23.79 18.11
C THR A 72 -0.83 -23.33 16.67
N LEU A 73 -0.38 -22.08 16.52
CA LEU A 73 0.01 -21.49 15.26
C LEU A 73 1.53 -21.28 15.27
N THR A 74 2.20 -21.71 14.20
CA THR A 74 3.61 -21.38 13.98
C THR A 74 3.67 -20.13 13.11
N VAL A 75 4.48 -19.16 13.49
CA VAL A 75 4.65 -17.91 12.75
C VAL A 75 6.10 -17.81 12.32
N ASP A 76 6.34 -17.82 11.01
CA ASP A 76 7.64 -17.46 10.45
C ASP A 76 7.73 -15.93 10.41
N VAL A 77 8.84 -15.36 10.86
CA VAL A 77 9.09 -13.91 10.83
C VAL A 77 10.33 -13.65 9.98
N GLU A 78 10.23 -12.77 8.99
CA GLU A 78 11.33 -12.41 8.08
C GLU A 78 11.63 -10.92 8.15
N ASN A 79 12.92 -10.56 8.17
CA ASN A 79 13.32 -9.16 8.04
C ASN A 79 13.48 -8.76 6.58
N ILE A 80 12.41 -8.23 5.99
CA ILE A 80 12.38 -7.69 4.63
C ILE A 80 12.81 -6.21 4.56
N GLY A 81 13.27 -5.66 5.69
CA GLY A 81 13.71 -4.27 5.81
C GLY A 81 15.12 -4.02 5.32
N GLN A 82 15.66 -2.88 5.74
CA GLN A 82 17.05 -2.48 5.43
C GLN A 82 17.87 -2.19 6.69
N GLU A 83 17.35 -2.54 7.86
CA GLU A 83 18.06 -2.45 9.14
C GLU A 83 17.95 -3.77 9.91
N LEU A 84 18.93 -4.02 10.78
CA LEU A 84 18.93 -5.16 11.70
C LEU A 84 17.78 -5.02 12.72
N VAL A 85 17.02 -6.11 12.92
CA VAL A 85 16.03 -6.17 14.00
C VAL A 85 16.74 -6.63 15.27
N THR A 86 16.77 -5.76 16.28
CA THR A 86 17.44 -6.02 17.58
C THR A 86 16.47 -6.41 18.69
N GLY A 87 15.16 -6.34 18.43
CA GLY A 87 14.12 -6.65 19.41
C GLY A 87 12.80 -6.93 18.71
N LEU A 88 12.03 -7.86 19.28
CA LEU A 88 10.73 -8.27 18.78
C LEU A 88 9.77 -8.51 19.94
N CYS A 89 8.53 -8.09 19.76
CA CYS A 89 7.45 -8.36 20.68
C CYS A 89 6.19 -8.77 19.91
N ILE A 90 5.39 -9.63 20.52
CA ILE A 90 4.06 -10.00 20.03
C ILE A 90 3.05 -9.26 20.89
N ALA A 91 2.11 -8.55 20.28
CA ALA A 91 1.02 -7.89 20.97
C ALA A 91 -0.32 -8.51 20.55
N THR A 92 -1.21 -8.76 21.52
CA THR A 92 -2.53 -9.35 21.28
C THR A 92 -3.56 -8.76 22.24
N ASP A 93 -4.80 -8.65 21.77
CA ASP A 93 -6.00 -8.26 22.51
C ASP A 93 -6.71 -9.46 23.18
N GLY A 94 -6.25 -10.70 22.92
CA GLY A 94 -6.76 -11.93 23.52
C GLY A 94 -6.24 -12.14 24.94
N VAL A 95 -6.56 -11.22 25.85
CA VAL A 95 -6.17 -11.27 27.26
C VAL A 95 -6.62 -12.61 27.87
N ASP A 96 -5.66 -13.36 28.42
CA ASP A 96 -5.83 -14.65 29.12
C ASP A 96 -6.11 -15.89 28.26
N CYS A 97 -6.28 -15.75 26.94
CA CYS A 97 -6.52 -16.85 26.01
C CYS A 97 -5.34 -17.19 25.09
N VAL A 98 -4.27 -16.39 25.13
CA VAL A 98 -3.11 -16.53 24.25
C VAL A 98 -1.86 -16.82 25.08
N GLY A 99 -1.12 -17.85 24.66
CA GLY A 99 0.26 -18.11 25.08
C GLY A 99 1.20 -17.92 23.89
N ALA A 100 2.44 -17.53 24.16
CA ALA A 100 3.47 -17.41 23.14
C ALA A 100 4.73 -18.18 23.57
N GLU A 101 5.37 -18.82 22.60
CA GLU A 101 6.61 -19.57 22.79
C GLU A 101 7.58 -19.16 21.68
N THR A 102 8.87 -19.15 21.99
CA THR A 102 9.94 -19.03 20.98
C THR A 102 10.66 -20.37 20.84
N LEU A 103 11.14 -20.66 19.64
CA LEU A 103 12.04 -21.79 19.42
C LEU A 103 13.49 -21.35 19.69
N ASP A 104 14.25 -22.20 20.35
CA ASP A 104 15.71 -22.06 20.46
C ASP A 104 16.40 -22.65 19.22
N GLY A 105 17.70 -22.36 19.05
CA GLY A 105 18.48 -22.89 17.92
C GLY A 105 18.64 -24.41 17.89
N ARG A 106 18.17 -25.13 18.92
CA ARG A 106 18.11 -26.59 19.02
C ARG A 106 16.69 -27.14 18.86
N GLY A 107 15.71 -26.28 18.59
CA GLY A 107 14.29 -26.64 18.45
C GLY A 107 13.53 -26.79 19.77
N GLY A 108 14.15 -26.47 20.91
CA GLY A 108 13.50 -26.38 22.21
C GLY A 108 12.52 -25.21 22.26
N ARG A 109 11.37 -25.41 22.90
CA ARG A 109 10.34 -24.38 23.07
C ARG A 109 10.53 -23.68 24.40
N ILE A 110 10.59 -22.36 24.36
CA ILE A 110 10.70 -21.51 25.55
C ILE A 110 9.44 -20.67 25.65
N ALA A 111 8.65 -20.90 26.70
CA ALA A 111 7.45 -20.12 26.97
C ALA A 111 7.81 -18.68 27.34
N LEU A 112 7.11 -17.72 26.74
CA LEU A 112 7.28 -16.30 27.00
C LEU A 112 6.34 -15.86 28.12
N THR A 113 6.86 -15.05 29.04
CA THR A 113 6.04 -14.47 30.11
C THR A 113 5.24 -13.29 29.56
N PRO A 114 3.89 -13.27 29.67
CA PRO A 114 3.09 -12.14 29.24
C PRO A 114 3.26 -10.94 30.17
N SER A 115 3.21 -9.75 29.59
CA SER A 115 3.08 -8.47 30.31
C SER A 115 1.90 -7.66 29.77
N TYR A 116 1.37 -6.74 30.57
CA TYR A 116 0.38 -5.77 30.06
C TYR A 116 1.09 -4.69 29.23
N ALA A 117 0.48 -4.25 28.13
CA ALA A 117 0.99 -3.10 27.41
C ALA A 117 0.95 -1.85 28.30
N PRO A 118 2.00 -1.00 28.32
CA PRO A 118 2.07 0.16 29.21
C PRO A 118 0.91 1.16 29.03
N THR A 119 0.33 1.18 27.84
CA THR A 119 -0.72 2.13 27.44
C THR A 119 -2.12 1.53 27.42
N CYS A 120 -2.25 0.20 27.58
CA CYS A 120 -3.53 -0.49 27.41
C CYS A 120 -3.58 -1.82 28.18
N SER A 121 -4.46 -1.91 29.18
CA SER A 121 -4.68 -3.15 29.94
C SER A 121 -5.40 -4.24 29.14
N ALA A 122 -6.05 -3.89 28.03
CA ALA A 122 -6.69 -4.83 27.12
C ALA A 122 -5.69 -5.48 26.14
N VAL A 123 -4.41 -5.11 26.19
CA VAL A 123 -3.37 -5.67 25.32
C VAL A 123 -2.32 -6.39 26.16
N ARG A 124 -2.04 -7.64 25.78
CA ARG A 124 -0.90 -8.42 26.27
C ARG A 124 0.26 -8.29 25.31
N THR A 125 1.45 -8.16 25.86
CA THR A 125 2.71 -8.19 25.13
C THR A 125 3.56 -9.36 25.58
N PHE A 126 4.19 -10.05 24.63
CA PHE A 126 5.17 -11.10 24.85
C PHE A 126 6.50 -10.64 24.28
N ASN A 127 7.45 -10.33 25.15
CA ASN A 127 8.77 -9.91 24.73
C ASN A 127 9.62 -11.14 24.42
N ILE A 128 10.12 -11.22 23.20
CA ILE A 128 11.03 -12.29 22.78
C ILE A 128 12.47 -11.98 23.24
N GLY A 129 12.72 -10.72 23.65
CA GLY A 129 14.00 -10.26 24.18
C GLY A 129 14.94 -9.75 23.10
N ASN A 130 16.24 -9.81 23.36
CA ASN A 130 17.27 -9.43 22.38
C ASN A 130 17.34 -10.50 21.30
N VAL A 131 16.77 -10.18 20.14
CA VAL A 131 16.89 -10.97 18.91
C VAL A 131 17.79 -10.24 17.94
N SER A 132 18.39 -10.98 17.02
CA SER A 132 19.18 -10.43 15.93
C SER A 132 18.71 -11.10 14.65
N ILE A 133 17.84 -10.43 13.90
CA ILE A 133 17.34 -10.93 12.60
C ILE A 133 17.99 -10.08 11.50
N PRO A 134 19.07 -10.58 10.85
CA PRO A 134 19.71 -9.88 9.74
C PRO A 134 18.75 -9.63 8.57
N ILE A 135 19.13 -8.72 7.69
CA ILE A 135 18.34 -8.40 6.50
C ILE A 135 18.26 -9.63 5.59
N GLY A 136 17.03 -9.99 5.20
CA GLY A 136 16.74 -11.16 4.36
C GLY A 136 16.73 -12.50 5.11
N GLU A 137 16.92 -12.50 6.43
CA GLU A 137 16.91 -13.72 7.25
C GLU A 137 15.55 -13.94 7.93
N GLN A 138 15.29 -15.21 8.27
CA GLN A 138 14.06 -15.65 8.93
C GLN A 138 14.33 -16.14 10.35
N MET A 139 13.43 -15.76 11.26
CA MET A 139 13.28 -16.33 12.59
C MET A 139 12.14 -17.34 12.56
N ARG A 140 12.39 -18.53 13.12
CA ARG A 140 11.42 -19.62 13.28
C ARG A 140 11.24 -19.93 14.76
#